data_AF-A0A6N9V524-F1
#
_entry.id   AF-A0A6N9V524-F1
#
_cell.length_a   1.000
_cell.length_b   1.000
_cell.length_c   1.000
_cell.angle_alpha   90.00
_cell.angle_beta   90.00
_cell.angle_gamma   90.00
#
_symmetry.space_group_name_H-M   'P 1'
#
loop_
_entity.id
_entity.type
_entity.pdbx_description
1 polymer ?
#
loop_
_entity_poly.entity_id
_entity_poly.type
_entity_poly.pdbx_seq_one_letter_code
_entity_poly.pdbx_strand_id
1 'polypeptide(L)'
;MSFRAGRRTLAALAALAAGLTLSSTTSAASASGHQEVARPAGASVTGKAEFLLPYHQDDDVRSFAFDARADPYTRPLPGIPTGLPTDARGTVTVSHYSAENDITYTAEGRVDCLVTGVRTATLTAVITEVSPGGPPVLGKRLGFSVYDGGEGKGRSKDRVGFSWNGVNLLPTGDDNPPEDAPVGTCMAPAPYAPVTKGGYTVRHAELPPPPSSSAR
;
A
#
# COMPACT_ATOMS: atom_id res chain seq x y z
N MET A 1 36.06 47.08 -17.39
CA MET A 1 37.49 46.68 -17.44
C MET A 1 37.56 45.19 -17.73
N SER A 2 38.48 44.83 -18.61
CA SER A 2 38.51 43.61 -19.42
C SER A 2 39.42 42.52 -18.84
N PHE A 3 39.32 41.33 -19.46
CA PHE A 3 40.27 40.19 -19.49
C PHE A 3 40.20 39.19 -18.31
N ARG A 4 40.30 37.87 -18.49
CA ARG A 4 40.87 37.10 -19.62
C ARG A 4 40.38 35.64 -19.61
N ALA A 5 40.11 35.13 -20.81
CA ALA A 5 40.02 33.71 -21.13
C ALA A 5 41.41 33.06 -21.18
N GLY A 6 41.48 31.74 -20.91
CA GLY A 6 42.67 30.92 -21.13
C GLY A 6 42.31 29.60 -21.81
N ARG A 7 42.44 29.55 -23.13
CA ARG A 7 42.55 28.32 -23.93
C ARG A 7 44.00 27.83 -23.92
N ARG A 8 44.22 26.52 -23.84
CA ARG A 8 45.43 25.86 -24.36
C ARG A 8 45.10 24.57 -25.11
N THR A 9 45.14 24.70 -26.43
CA THR A 9 45.52 23.72 -27.49
C THR A 9 46.93 23.12 -27.23
N LEU A 10 47.45 22.02 -27.80
CA LEU A 10 47.17 21.13 -28.95
C LEU A 10 48.15 19.91 -28.87
N ALA A 11 47.81 18.81 -29.57
CA ALA A 11 48.66 17.80 -30.27
C ALA A 11 49.73 16.99 -29.47
N ALA A 12 49.66 15.66 -29.36
CA ALA A 12 49.86 14.56 -30.35
C ALA A 12 51.32 14.29 -30.75
N LEU A 13 51.85 13.09 -30.42
CA LEU A 13 52.39 12.08 -31.37
C LEU A 13 53.09 10.90 -30.67
N ALA A 14 53.13 9.79 -31.42
CA ALA A 14 53.35 8.40 -31.04
C ALA A 14 54.81 7.99 -30.75
N ALA A 15 54.96 6.85 -30.08
CA ALA A 15 56.06 5.91 -30.33
C ALA A 15 55.59 4.46 -30.12
N LEU A 16 55.78 3.63 -31.14
CA LEU A 16 55.58 2.18 -31.15
C LEU A 16 56.69 1.47 -30.36
N ALA A 17 56.35 0.39 -29.67
CA ALA A 17 57.26 -0.72 -29.42
C ALA A 17 56.47 -2.04 -29.40
N ALA A 18 56.92 -2.98 -30.21
CA ALA A 18 56.37 -4.30 -30.42
C ALA A 18 56.71 -5.28 -29.29
N GLY A 19 55.87 -6.30 -29.09
CA GLY A 19 56.32 -7.55 -28.48
C GLY A 19 55.27 -8.37 -27.74
N LEU A 20 55.19 -9.64 -28.16
CA LEU A 20 54.72 -10.83 -27.44
C LEU A 20 53.20 -11.14 -27.40
N THR A 21 52.88 -12.04 -28.34
CA THR A 21 51.88 -13.11 -28.32
C THR A 21 51.44 -13.63 -26.95
N LEU A 22 50.14 -13.56 -26.66
CA LEU A 22 49.39 -14.66 -26.04
C LEU A 22 47.97 -14.67 -26.62
N SER A 23 47.64 -15.74 -27.34
CA SER A 23 46.28 -16.06 -27.76
C SER A 23 45.45 -16.43 -26.53
N SER A 24 44.70 -15.49 -25.99
CA SER A 24 43.57 -15.78 -25.10
C SER A 24 42.28 -15.60 -25.91
N THR A 25 41.74 -16.72 -26.38
CA THR A 25 40.35 -16.78 -26.85
C THR A 25 39.43 -16.58 -25.65
N THR A 26 39.18 -15.32 -25.29
CA THR A 26 38.05 -14.98 -24.41
C THR A 26 36.80 -15.13 -25.26
N SER A 27 36.20 -16.32 -25.22
CA SER A 27 34.80 -16.50 -25.62
C SER A 27 33.97 -15.52 -24.81
N ALA A 28 33.53 -14.43 -25.44
CA ALA A 28 32.45 -13.62 -24.91
C ALA A 28 31.23 -14.54 -24.86
N ALA A 29 30.99 -15.14 -23.70
CA ALA A 29 29.71 -15.74 -23.40
C ALA A 29 28.71 -14.58 -23.44
N SER A 30 27.98 -14.48 -24.54
CA SER A 30 26.76 -13.68 -24.62
C SER A 30 25.90 -14.12 -23.45
N ALA A 31 25.91 -13.35 -22.36
CA ALA A 31 24.91 -13.45 -21.34
C ALA A 31 23.60 -13.10 -22.04
N SER A 32 22.89 -14.13 -22.51
CA SER A 32 21.50 -14.07 -22.85
C SER A 32 20.79 -13.68 -21.56
N GLY A 33 20.72 -12.37 -21.33
CA GLY A 33 19.90 -11.77 -20.31
C GLY A 33 18.51 -12.30 -20.55
N HIS A 34 18.11 -13.28 -19.74
CA HIS A 34 16.71 -13.49 -19.50
C HIS A 34 16.26 -12.17 -18.89
N GLN A 35 15.69 -11.30 -19.73
CA GLN A 35 14.68 -10.38 -19.23
C GLN A 35 13.64 -11.32 -18.63
N GLU A 36 13.74 -11.52 -17.32
CA GLU A 36 12.62 -11.97 -16.53
C GLU A 36 11.49 -11.04 -16.94
N VAL A 37 10.53 -11.58 -17.69
CA VAL A 37 9.33 -10.84 -18.07
C VAL A 37 8.74 -10.42 -16.75
N ALA A 38 8.93 -9.15 -16.39
CA ALA A 38 8.46 -8.61 -15.13
C ALA A 38 6.97 -8.94 -15.09
N ARG A 39 6.57 -9.82 -14.16
CA ARG A 39 5.17 -10.18 -13.99
C ARG A 39 4.40 -8.85 -13.91
N PRO A 40 3.26 -8.72 -14.62
CA PRO A 40 2.43 -7.54 -14.50
C PRO A 40 2.20 -7.29 -13.02
N ALA A 41 2.76 -6.19 -12.49
CA ALA A 41 2.70 -6.04 -11.05
C ALA A 41 1.24 -5.83 -10.63
N GLY A 42 0.81 -6.64 -9.67
CA GLY A 42 -0.58 -6.73 -9.24
C GLY A 42 -1.07 -5.48 -8.54
N ALA A 43 -2.35 -5.48 -8.17
CA ALA A 43 -2.94 -4.39 -7.42
C ALA A 43 -2.21 -4.20 -6.08
N SER A 44 -2.00 -2.94 -5.68
CA SER A 44 -1.36 -2.63 -4.40
C SER A 44 -1.82 -1.29 -3.84
N VAL A 45 -1.72 -1.16 -2.51
CA VAL A 45 -1.88 0.09 -1.78
C VAL A 45 -0.69 0.24 -0.86
N THR A 46 0.00 1.36 -0.96
CA THR A 46 1.14 1.66 -0.10
C THR A 46 1.07 3.10 0.40
N GLY A 47 1.74 3.38 1.51
CA GLY A 47 1.93 4.74 2.01
C GLY A 47 1.46 4.90 3.45
N LYS A 48 1.71 6.08 4.00
CA LYS A 48 1.30 6.46 5.35
C LYS A 48 0.79 7.89 5.30
N ALA A 49 -0.36 8.12 5.92
CA ALA A 49 -0.91 9.45 5.99
C ALA A 49 -1.62 9.72 7.32
N GLU A 50 -1.54 10.97 7.76
CA GLU A 50 -2.38 11.53 8.81
C GLU A 50 -3.68 12.04 8.19
N PHE A 51 -4.78 11.95 8.94
CA PHE A 51 -6.10 12.41 8.50
C PHE A 51 -6.88 13.03 9.66
N LEU A 52 -7.90 13.81 9.32
CA LEU A 52 -8.85 14.36 10.29
C LEU A 52 -10.21 13.66 10.17
N LEU A 53 -10.99 13.70 11.25
CA LEU A 53 -12.38 13.27 11.24
C LEU A 53 -13.26 14.41 10.71
N PRO A 54 -14.06 14.22 9.65
CA PRO A 54 -14.83 15.32 9.07
C PRO A 54 -15.93 15.89 9.98
N TYR A 55 -16.42 15.10 10.93
CA TYR A 55 -17.54 15.42 11.82
C TYR A 55 -17.13 15.57 13.29
N HIS A 56 -15.84 15.41 13.60
CA HIS A 56 -15.34 15.51 14.97
C HIS A 56 -14.05 16.33 14.97
N GLN A 57 -14.08 17.48 15.65
CA GLN A 57 -12.92 18.36 15.77
C GLN A 57 -12.28 18.13 17.14
N ASP A 58 -10.99 17.80 17.12
CA ASP A 58 -10.15 17.56 18.28
C ASP A 58 -8.68 17.81 17.88
N ASP A 59 -7.79 17.72 18.86
CA ASP A 59 -6.34 17.86 18.67
C ASP A 59 -5.62 16.50 18.52
N ASP A 60 -6.37 15.42 18.30
CA ASP A 60 -5.80 14.09 18.16
C ASP A 60 -5.11 13.92 16.80
N VAL A 61 -4.03 13.15 16.78
CA VAL A 61 -3.33 12.79 15.53
C VAL A 61 -3.63 11.35 15.20
N ARG A 62 -4.20 11.12 14.02
CA ARG A 62 -4.60 9.80 13.53
C ARG A 62 -3.87 9.52 12.24
N SER A 63 -3.26 8.34 12.13
CA SER A 63 -2.62 7.91 10.90
C SER A 63 -2.85 6.45 10.61
N PHE A 64 -2.95 6.14 9.32
CA PHE A 64 -2.87 4.77 8.82
C PHE A 64 -1.64 4.63 7.94
N ALA A 65 -0.99 3.47 8.05
CA ALA A 65 0.00 3.01 7.10
C ALA A 65 -0.50 1.73 6.44
N PHE A 66 -0.34 1.65 5.12
CA PHE A 66 -0.71 0.50 4.32
C PHE A 66 0.53 -0.05 3.61
N ASP A 67 0.69 -1.36 3.63
CA ASP A 67 1.49 -2.13 2.69
C ASP A 67 0.67 -3.34 2.31
N ALA A 68 -0.12 -3.22 1.24
CA ALA A 68 -1.05 -4.24 0.79
C ALA A 68 -0.81 -4.57 -0.68
N ARG A 69 -0.80 -5.87 -1.00
CA ARG A 69 -0.66 -6.36 -2.38
C ARG A 69 -1.61 -7.51 -2.64
N ALA A 70 -2.18 -7.52 -3.83
CA ALA A 70 -2.97 -8.63 -4.31
C ALA A 70 -2.15 -9.92 -4.29
N ASP A 71 -2.80 -10.98 -3.86
CA ASP A 71 -2.29 -12.34 -3.83
C ASP A 71 -3.45 -13.28 -4.18
N PRO A 72 -3.98 -13.23 -5.41
CA PRO A 72 -5.24 -13.87 -5.77
C PRO A 72 -5.16 -15.39 -5.61
N TYR A 73 -6.26 -16.00 -5.17
CA TYR A 73 -6.41 -17.44 -5.04
C TYR A 73 -5.40 -18.11 -4.10
N THR A 74 -4.98 -17.42 -3.04
CA THR A 74 -4.03 -17.97 -2.05
C THR A 74 -4.65 -18.27 -0.69
N ARG A 75 -5.90 -17.84 -0.44
CA ARG A 75 -6.55 -18.02 0.86
C ARG A 75 -7.88 -18.77 0.73
N PRO A 76 -7.87 -20.10 0.94
CA PRO A 76 -9.07 -20.92 0.94
C PRO A 76 -10.12 -20.43 1.94
N LEU A 77 -11.39 -20.54 1.57
CA LEU A 77 -12.54 -20.38 2.46
C LEU A 77 -13.36 -21.68 2.48
N PRO A 78 -14.17 -21.94 3.52
CA PRO A 78 -15.12 -23.04 3.51
C PRO A 78 -16.02 -22.98 2.26
N GLY A 79 -15.97 -24.02 1.42
CA GLY A 79 -16.68 -24.08 0.14
C GLY A 79 -15.98 -23.40 -1.04
N ILE A 80 -14.84 -22.72 -0.84
CA ILE A 80 -14.03 -22.06 -1.88
C ILE A 80 -12.55 -22.42 -1.67
N PRO A 81 -12.13 -23.65 -2.02
CA PRO A 81 -10.81 -24.19 -1.66
C PRO A 81 -9.64 -23.51 -2.38
N THR A 82 -9.92 -22.84 -3.51
CA THR A 82 -8.92 -22.08 -4.27
C THR A 82 -8.74 -20.65 -3.76
N GLY A 83 -9.53 -20.20 -2.79
CA GLY A 83 -9.59 -18.79 -2.41
C GLY A 83 -10.27 -17.90 -3.46
N LEU A 84 -10.08 -16.60 -3.33
CA LEU A 84 -10.79 -15.56 -4.09
C LEU A 84 -9.84 -14.74 -4.97
N PRO A 85 -10.32 -14.16 -6.09
CA PRO A 85 -9.50 -13.26 -6.90
C PRO A 85 -9.05 -11.99 -6.13
N THR A 86 -9.72 -11.69 -5.03
CA THR A 86 -9.51 -10.52 -4.18
C THR A 86 -8.58 -10.81 -3.00
N ASP A 87 -8.08 -12.04 -2.87
CA ASP A 87 -7.13 -12.40 -1.83
C ASP A 87 -5.91 -11.48 -1.87
N ALA A 88 -5.39 -11.14 -0.69
CA ALA A 88 -4.30 -10.21 -0.55
C ALA A 88 -3.49 -10.53 0.71
N ARG A 89 -2.31 -9.91 0.76
CA ARG A 89 -1.38 -10.01 1.88
C ARG A 89 -0.74 -8.66 2.16
N GLY A 90 -0.18 -8.55 3.35
CA GLY A 90 0.49 -7.34 3.83
C GLY A 90 -0.08 -6.88 5.17
N THR A 91 0.15 -5.62 5.50
CA THR A 91 -0.18 -5.05 6.82
C THR A 91 -0.89 -3.71 6.72
N VAL A 92 -1.67 -3.44 7.77
CA VAL A 92 -2.19 -2.13 8.11
C VAL A 92 -1.69 -1.77 9.49
N THR A 93 -1.11 -0.59 9.64
CA THR A 93 -0.80 -0.03 10.96
C THR A 93 -1.73 1.14 11.23
N VAL A 94 -2.39 1.10 12.37
CA VAL A 94 -3.21 2.20 12.89
C VAL A 94 -2.46 2.85 14.04
N SER A 95 -2.40 4.18 14.04
CA SER A 95 -1.89 4.96 15.16
C SER A 95 -2.84 6.10 15.46
N HIS A 96 -3.15 6.26 16.75
CA HIS A 96 -4.02 7.31 17.27
C HIS A 96 -3.37 7.89 18.53
N TYR A 97 -2.82 9.10 18.40
CA TYR A 97 -2.44 9.92 19.54
C TYR A 97 -3.67 10.66 20.06
N SER A 98 -4.02 10.44 21.32
CA SER A 98 -5.06 11.18 22.05
C SER A 98 -4.42 12.36 22.76
N ALA A 99 -4.79 13.57 22.38
CA ALA A 99 -4.30 14.79 23.02
C ALA A 99 -4.84 14.92 24.46
N GLU A 100 -6.08 14.50 24.69
CA GLU A 100 -6.72 14.51 26.01
C GLU A 100 -5.99 13.64 27.03
N ASN A 101 -5.54 12.46 26.61
CA ASN A 101 -4.93 11.45 27.49
C ASN A 101 -3.39 11.41 27.40
N ASP A 102 -2.80 12.24 26.55
CA ASP A 102 -1.38 12.27 26.22
C ASP A 102 -0.75 10.88 25.97
N ILE A 103 -1.43 10.07 25.16
CA ILE A 103 -1.03 8.68 24.88
C ILE A 103 -1.25 8.33 23.41
N THR A 104 -0.36 7.51 22.87
CA THR A 104 -0.52 6.93 21.53
C THR A 104 -0.96 5.48 21.62
N TYR A 105 -2.12 5.18 21.06
CA TYR A 105 -2.56 3.81 20.81
C TYR A 105 -2.11 3.36 19.43
N THR A 106 -1.70 2.10 19.32
CA THR A 106 -1.38 1.47 18.04
C THR A 106 -2.12 0.15 17.87
N ALA A 107 -2.39 -0.20 16.62
CA ALA A 107 -2.83 -1.53 16.24
C ALA A 107 -2.18 -1.95 14.92
N GLU A 108 -1.89 -3.24 14.78
CA GLU A 108 -1.47 -3.83 13.51
C GLU A 108 -2.50 -4.84 13.06
N GLY A 109 -2.81 -4.84 11.77
CA GLY A 109 -3.68 -5.82 11.14
C GLY A 109 -3.03 -6.48 9.94
N ARG A 110 -3.30 -7.77 9.78
CA ARG A 110 -2.91 -8.53 8.58
C ARG A 110 -3.97 -8.39 7.51
N VAL A 111 -3.58 -7.87 6.36
CA VAL A 111 -4.45 -7.73 5.18
C VAL A 111 -4.87 -9.11 4.70
N ASP A 112 -6.16 -9.25 4.39
CA ASP A 112 -6.73 -10.50 3.89
C ASP A 112 -7.56 -10.34 2.61
N CYS A 113 -7.82 -9.09 2.20
CA CYS A 113 -8.39 -8.78 0.89
C CYS A 113 -7.90 -7.41 0.38
N LEU A 114 -7.75 -7.29 -0.94
CA LEU A 114 -7.59 -6.04 -1.66
C LEU A 114 -8.37 -6.05 -2.99
N VAL A 115 -9.15 -5.01 -3.24
CA VAL A 115 -9.75 -4.69 -4.54
C VAL A 115 -9.40 -3.25 -4.90
N THR A 116 -9.06 -2.98 -6.15
CA THR A 116 -8.74 -1.63 -6.61
C THR A 116 -9.61 -1.24 -7.78
N GLY A 117 -10.01 0.02 -7.83
CA GLY A 117 -10.42 0.72 -9.04
C GLY A 117 -9.34 1.71 -9.45
N VAL A 118 -9.58 2.47 -10.52
CA VAL A 118 -8.69 3.56 -10.91
C VAL A 118 -8.59 4.55 -9.74
N ARG A 119 -7.42 4.57 -9.07
CA ARG A 119 -7.07 5.44 -7.94
C ARG A 119 -7.86 5.20 -6.65
N THR A 120 -8.63 4.12 -6.58
CA THR A 120 -9.36 3.73 -5.37
C THR A 120 -8.98 2.34 -4.94
N ALA A 121 -9.00 2.09 -3.64
CA ALA A 121 -8.82 0.76 -3.10
C ALA A 121 -9.79 0.50 -1.97
N THR A 122 -10.21 -0.75 -1.85
CA THR A 122 -10.90 -1.31 -0.70
C THR A 122 -10.07 -2.48 -0.21
N LEU A 123 -9.73 -2.49 1.07
CA LEU A 123 -9.03 -3.59 1.71
C LEU A 123 -9.65 -3.91 3.05
N THR A 124 -9.45 -5.15 3.49
CA THR A 124 -9.77 -5.57 4.85
C THR A 124 -8.54 -6.15 5.52
N ALA A 125 -8.45 -5.95 6.83
CA ALA A 125 -7.40 -6.51 7.65
C ALA A 125 -7.97 -7.07 8.95
N VAL A 126 -7.43 -8.20 9.40
CA VAL A 126 -7.73 -8.75 10.72
C VAL A 126 -6.68 -8.22 11.69
N ILE A 127 -7.11 -7.55 12.75
CA ILE A 127 -6.20 -6.98 13.75
C ILE A 127 -5.51 -8.11 14.52
N THR A 128 -4.18 -8.07 14.54
CA THR A 128 -3.31 -9.07 15.15
C THR A 128 -2.56 -8.55 16.36
N GLU A 129 -2.41 -7.23 16.49
CA GLU A 129 -1.76 -6.59 17.64
C GLU A 129 -2.48 -5.30 18.02
N VAL A 130 -2.50 -5.00 19.32
CA VAL A 130 -3.01 -3.74 19.89
C VAL A 130 -2.09 -3.35 21.05
N SER A 131 -1.70 -2.08 21.14
CA SER A 131 -0.90 -1.56 22.25
C SER A 131 -1.65 -1.65 23.60
N PRO A 132 -0.94 -1.66 24.74
CA PRO A 132 -1.57 -1.54 26.05
C PRO A 132 -2.53 -0.34 26.13
N GLY A 133 -3.69 -0.54 26.73
CA GLY A 133 -4.75 0.48 26.85
C GLY A 133 -5.52 0.78 25.57
N GLY A 134 -5.19 0.14 24.44
CA GLY A 134 -5.92 0.28 23.18
C GLY A 134 -7.29 -0.42 23.20
N PRO A 135 -8.11 -0.20 22.15
CA PRO A 135 -9.47 -0.71 22.10
C PRO A 135 -9.51 -2.25 21.96
N PRO A 136 -10.59 -2.92 22.41
CA PRO A 136 -10.73 -4.39 22.35
C PRO A 136 -11.09 -4.87 20.94
N VAL A 137 -10.20 -4.62 19.98
CA VAL A 137 -10.39 -4.94 18.55
C VAL A 137 -9.48 -6.07 18.06
N LEU A 138 -8.67 -6.66 18.93
CA LEU A 138 -7.83 -7.81 18.60
C LEU A 138 -8.67 -8.96 18.02
N GLY A 139 -8.24 -9.50 16.88
CA GLY A 139 -8.95 -10.54 16.12
C GLY A 139 -10.14 -10.06 15.30
N LYS A 140 -10.56 -8.79 15.42
CA LYS A 140 -11.64 -8.24 14.59
C LYS A 140 -11.12 -7.92 13.19
N ARG A 141 -11.99 -8.11 12.19
CA ARG A 141 -11.77 -7.60 10.83
C ARG A 141 -12.24 -6.16 10.74
N LEU A 142 -11.39 -5.29 10.21
CA LEU A 142 -11.73 -3.91 9.90
C LEU A 142 -11.62 -3.68 8.39
N GLY A 143 -12.48 -2.79 7.89
CA GLY A 143 -12.50 -2.37 6.49
C GLY A 143 -11.86 -1.01 6.34
N PHE A 144 -11.07 -0.85 5.28
CA PHE A 144 -10.42 0.41 4.91
C PHE A 144 -10.64 0.69 3.44
N SER A 145 -10.79 1.97 3.10
CA SER A 145 -10.79 2.42 1.71
C SER A 145 -9.82 3.57 1.52
N VAL A 146 -9.19 3.63 0.35
CA VAL A 146 -8.26 4.68 -0.02
C VAL A 146 -8.72 5.30 -1.33
N TYR A 147 -8.66 6.62 -1.41
CA TYR A 147 -8.63 7.35 -2.66
C TYR A 147 -7.25 8.01 -2.78
N ASP A 148 -6.49 7.59 -3.79
CA ASP A 148 -5.27 8.26 -4.24
C ASP A 148 -5.72 9.48 -5.06
N GLY A 149 -5.80 10.63 -4.40
CA GLY A 149 -6.14 11.93 -4.97
C GLY A 149 -4.93 12.62 -5.59
N GLY A 150 -3.73 12.08 -5.40
CA GLY A 150 -2.47 12.62 -5.89
C GLY A 150 -2.14 13.95 -5.22
N GLU A 151 -1.05 14.57 -5.65
CA GLU A 151 -0.62 15.83 -5.06
C GLU A 151 -1.30 17.04 -5.74
N GLY A 152 -1.57 18.08 -4.96
CA GLY A 152 -1.94 19.38 -5.49
C GLY A 152 -1.63 20.53 -4.54
N LYS A 153 -1.06 21.63 -5.09
CA LYS A 153 -0.68 22.83 -4.32
C LYS A 153 0.10 22.50 -3.02
N GLY A 154 0.99 21.51 -3.08
CA GLY A 154 1.81 21.08 -1.94
C GLY A 154 1.08 20.29 -0.85
N ARG A 155 -0.14 19.82 -1.10
CA ARG A 155 -0.90 18.95 -0.17
C ARG A 155 -1.43 17.73 -0.91
N SER A 156 -1.53 16.61 -0.19
CA SER A 156 -2.21 15.42 -0.71
C SER A 156 -3.72 15.71 -0.84
N LYS A 157 -4.33 15.21 -1.92
CA LYS A 157 -5.79 15.19 -2.10
C LYS A 157 -6.38 13.83 -1.74
N ASP A 158 -5.57 12.96 -1.15
CA ASP A 158 -5.97 11.62 -0.80
C ASP A 158 -7.06 11.65 0.26
N ARG A 159 -7.82 10.57 0.29
CA ARG A 159 -8.82 10.33 1.33
C ARG A 159 -8.72 8.90 1.82
N VAL A 160 -9.17 8.71 3.05
CA VAL A 160 -9.26 7.38 3.65
C VAL A 160 -10.64 7.18 4.25
N GLY A 161 -11.11 5.94 4.23
CA GLY A 161 -12.33 5.50 4.89
C GLY A 161 -12.02 4.29 5.75
N PHE A 162 -12.81 4.10 6.80
CA PHE A 162 -12.60 3.01 7.74
C PHE A 162 -13.93 2.60 8.36
N SER A 163 -14.09 1.32 8.68
CA SER A 163 -15.39 0.70 8.99
C SER A 163 -15.94 0.95 10.40
N TRP A 164 -15.49 2.00 11.07
CA TRP A 164 -15.90 2.36 12.43
C TRP A 164 -16.07 3.88 12.54
N ASN A 165 -16.48 4.36 13.71
CA ASN A 165 -16.71 5.78 14.00
C ASN A 165 -17.96 6.33 13.29
N GLY A 166 -19.11 5.68 13.48
CA GLY A 166 -20.39 6.18 12.94
C GLY A 166 -20.73 5.70 11.53
N VAL A 167 -19.88 4.85 10.94
CA VAL A 167 -20.14 4.12 9.70
C VAL A 167 -20.13 2.63 10.00
N ASN A 168 -20.92 1.85 9.25
CA ASN A 168 -21.06 0.40 9.44
C ASN A 168 -21.63 0.03 10.83
N LEU A 169 -22.70 0.72 11.25
CA LEU A 169 -23.42 0.45 12.50
C LEU A 169 -24.62 -0.47 12.26
N LEU A 170 -24.88 -1.36 13.22
CA LEU A 170 -26.15 -2.08 13.34
C LEU A 170 -27.13 -1.23 14.16
N PRO A 171 -28.33 -0.94 13.64
CA PRO A 171 -29.37 -0.36 14.46
C PRO A 171 -29.78 -1.41 15.51
N THR A 172 -29.49 -1.10 16.77
CA THR A 172 -30.07 -1.78 17.92
C THR A 172 -31.43 -1.13 18.22
N GLY A 173 -32.36 -1.87 18.83
CA GLY A 173 -33.67 -1.31 19.18
C GLY A 173 -33.58 -0.03 20.02
N ASP A 174 -34.71 0.67 20.15
CA ASP A 174 -34.81 2.08 20.57
C ASP A 174 -34.06 2.47 21.86
N ASP A 175 -33.78 1.52 22.76
CA ASP A 175 -33.15 1.78 24.06
C ASP A 175 -31.63 1.54 24.10
N ASN A 176 -31.02 1.01 23.03
CA ASN A 176 -29.59 0.67 23.01
C ASN A 176 -28.81 1.52 22.00
N PRO A 177 -27.58 1.94 22.34
CA PRO A 177 -26.72 2.62 21.38
C PRO A 177 -26.34 1.67 20.23
N PRO A 178 -26.22 2.19 18.99
CA PRO A 178 -25.81 1.37 17.85
C PRO A 178 -24.46 0.69 18.07
N GLU A 179 -24.33 -0.53 17.57
CA GLU A 179 -23.11 -1.33 17.66
C GLU A 179 -22.37 -1.38 16.32
N ASP A 180 -21.05 -1.50 16.34
CA ASP A 180 -20.28 -1.73 15.11
C ASP A 180 -20.63 -3.09 14.50
N ALA A 181 -21.04 -3.08 13.23
CA ALA A 181 -21.36 -4.30 12.49
C ALA A 181 -20.08 -5.09 12.16
N PRO A 182 -20.13 -6.44 12.16
CA PRO A 182 -19.03 -7.25 11.65
C PRO A 182 -18.71 -6.90 10.19
N VAL A 183 -17.41 -6.78 9.88
CA VAL A 183 -16.94 -6.49 8.52
C VAL A 183 -16.72 -7.79 7.76
N GLY A 184 -17.39 -7.92 6.61
CA GLY A 184 -17.14 -8.98 5.62
C GLY A 184 -15.80 -8.78 4.88
N THR A 185 -15.36 -9.78 4.12
CA THR A 185 -14.15 -9.62 3.29
C THR A 185 -14.38 -8.56 2.22
N CYS A 186 -13.36 -7.72 1.95
CA CYS A 186 -13.41 -6.69 0.91
C CYS A 186 -14.51 -5.62 1.07
N MET A 187 -14.98 -5.38 2.29
CA MET A 187 -16.02 -4.37 2.58
C MET A 187 -15.42 -3.19 3.34
N ALA A 188 -15.68 -1.98 2.86
CA ALA A 188 -15.32 -0.73 3.52
C ALA A 188 -16.28 0.40 3.07
N PRO A 189 -16.48 1.46 3.88
CA PRO A 189 -17.19 2.64 3.45
C PRO A 189 -16.39 3.42 2.39
N ALA A 190 -17.01 4.40 1.75
CA ALA A 190 -16.30 5.32 0.84
C ALA A 190 -15.14 6.05 1.56
N PRO A 191 -14.07 6.46 0.86
CA PRO A 191 -12.97 7.20 1.47
C PRO A 191 -13.40 8.64 1.75
N TYR A 192 -13.84 8.90 2.99
CA TYR A 192 -14.47 10.16 3.38
C TYR A 192 -13.52 11.14 4.10
N ALA A 193 -12.59 10.63 4.91
CA ALA A 193 -11.70 11.43 5.73
C ALA A 193 -10.56 12.02 4.87
N PRO A 194 -10.37 13.36 4.85
CA PRO A 194 -9.31 13.97 4.07
C PRO A 194 -7.95 13.77 4.73
N VAL A 195 -6.96 13.42 3.92
CA VAL A 195 -5.56 13.37 4.34
C VAL A 195 -5.04 14.79 4.57
N THR A 196 -4.32 14.96 5.67
CA THR A 196 -3.72 16.25 6.07
C THR A 196 -2.20 16.26 5.87
N LYS A 197 -1.53 15.11 5.98
CA LYS A 197 -0.08 14.97 5.82
C LYS A 197 0.28 13.55 5.37
N GLY A 198 1.33 13.43 4.54
CA GLY A 198 1.67 12.17 3.88
C GLY A 198 0.75 11.90 2.70
N GLY A 199 0.58 10.62 2.36
CA GLY A 199 -0.25 10.21 1.24
C GLY A 199 -0.19 8.72 0.96
N TYR A 200 -0.98 8.29 -0.01
CA TYR A 200 -1.12 6.91 -0.44
C TYR A 200 -0.87 6.79 -1.94
N THR A 201 -0.45 5.60 -2.36
CA THR A 201 -0.36 5.25 -3.77
C THR A 201 -1.17 4.01 -4.02
N VAL A 202 -2.15 4.12 -4.93
CA VAL A 202 -2.96 3.00 -5.38
C VAL A 202 -2.51 2.58 -6.77
N ARG A 203 -2.04 1.34 -6.88
CA ARG A 203 -1.82 0.68 -8.16
C ARG A 203 -3.02 -0.20 -8.47
N HIS A 204 -3.70 0.13 -9.56
CA HIS A 204 -4.80 -0.67 -10.07
C HIS A 204 -4.31 -1.88 -10.88
N ALA A 205 -4.97 -3.02 -10.71
CA ALA A 205 -4.92 -4.15 -11.63
C ALA A 205 -6.30 -4.82 -11.68
N GLU A 206 -6.64 -5.37 -12.83
CA GLU A 206 -7.87 -6.15 -13.01
C GLU A 206 -7.82 -7.44 -12.19
N LEU A 207 -8.99 -7.87 -11.70
CA LEU A 207 -9.11 -9.15 -11.02
C LEU A 207 -8.85 -10.29 -12.01
N PRO A 208 -7.97 -11.25 -11.68
CA PRO A 208 -7.72 -12.37 -12.57
C PRO A 208 -8.96 -13.27 -12.70
N PRO A 209 -9.14 -13.96 -13.83
CA PRO A 209 -10.16 -14.99 -13.95
C PRO A 209 -9.86 -16.15 -12.99
N PRO A 210 -10.87 -16.99 -12.67
CA PRO A 210 -10.67 -18.22 -11.92
C PRO A 210 -9.56 -19.08 -12.55
N PRO A 211 -8.71 -19.74 -11.72
CA PRO A 211 -7.73 -20.67 -12.23
C PRO A 211 -8.45 -21.74 -13.06
N SER A 212 -8.05 -21.91 -14.32
CA SER A 212 -8.60 -22.95 -15.17
C SER A 212 -8.31 -24.31 -14.54
N SER A 213 -9.31 -25.19 -14.47
CA SER A 213 -9.14 -26.58 -14.06
C SER A 213 -8.33 -27.33 -15.13
N SER A 214 -7.03 -27.10 -15.19
CA SER A 214 -6.14 -27.72 -16.16
C SER A 214 -5.10 -28.54 -15.42
N ALA A 215 -5.56 -29.63 -14.80
CA ALA A 215 -4.88 -30.90 -14.61
C ALA A 215 -5.88 -31.83 -13.90
N ARG A 216 -6.38 -32.80 -14.64
CA ARG A 216 -7.07 -33.96 -14.08
C ARG A 216 -6.00 -35.00 -13.73
#